data_AF-A0A1Q7W8G6-F1
#
_entry.id   AF-A0A1Q7W8G6-F1
#
_cell.length_a   1.000
_cell.length_b   1.000
_cell.length_c   1.000
_cell.angle_alpha   90.00
_cell.angle_beta   90.00
_cell.angle_gamma   90.00
#
_symmetry.space_group_name_H-M   'P 1'
#
loop_
_entity.id
_entity.type
_entity.pdbx_description
1 polymer ?
#
loop_
_entity_poly.entity_id
_entity_poly.type
_entity_poly.pdbx_seq_one_letter_code
_entity_poly.pdbx_strand_id
1 'polypeptide(L)' 'EVVEFRPSENARQRVWDMIERQKSASLPPDEKAELDLYIEIEHLMRLARTRARQLLAHGQ' A
#
# COMPACT_ATOMS: atom_id res chain seq x y z
N GLU A 1 -7.37 -4.30 -14.13
CA GLU A 1 -7.12 -2.86 -14.35
C GLU A 1 -6.68 -2.19 -13.04
N VAL A 2 -5.98 -1.05 -13.08
CA VAL A 2 -5.52 -0.32 -11.87
C VAL A 2 -6.69 0.07 -10.94
N VAL A 3 -7.90 0.28 -11.49
CA VAL A 3 -9.13 0.53 -10.73
C VAL A 3 -9.42 -0.55 -9.69
N GLU A 4 -9.21 -1.81 -10.06
CA GLU A 4 -9.55 -2.98 -9.26
C GLU A 4 -8.38 -3.49 -8.43
N PHE A 5 -7.18 -2.94 -8.60
CA PHE A 5 -6.00 -3.39 -7.89
C PHE A 5 -6.27 -3.52 -6.39
N ARG A 6 -5.84 -4.61 -5.78
CA ARG A 6 -5.78 -4.77 -4.33
C ARG A 6 -4.44 -5.40 -3.99
N PRO A 7 -3.76 -4.98 -2.91
CA PRO A 7 -2.61 -5.72 -2.40
C PRO A 7 -2.97 -7.20 -2.22
N SER A 8 -1.99 -8.09 -2.31
CA SER A 8 -2.22 -9.50 -1.96
C SER A 8 -2.50 -9.63 -0.45
N GLU A 9 -3.16 -10.72 -0.04
CA GLU A 9 -3.38 -11.00 1.38
C GLU A 9 -2.05 -11.11 2.14
N ASN A 10 -1.08 -11.81 1.54
CA ASN A 10 0.26 -11.95 2.14
C ASN A 10 0.92 -10.59 2.38
N ALA A 11 0.82 -9.65 1.43
CA ALA A 11 1.36 -8.30 1.60
C ALA A 11 0.64 -7.53 2.72
N ARG A 12 -0.70 -7.64 2.80
CA ARG A 12 -1.47 -7.04 3.90
C ARG A 12 -1.05 -7.57 5.26
N GLN A 13 -0.97 -8.91 5.39
CA GLN A 13 -0.59 -9.55 6.64
C GLN A 13 0.81 -9.13 7.07
N ARG A 14 1.77 -9.14 6.13
CA ARG A 14 3.16 -8.73 6.39
C ARG A 14 3.25 -7.29 6.92
N VAL A 15 2.56 -6.35 6.29
CA VAL A 15 2.49 -4.94 6.75
C VAL A 15 1.86 -4.86 8.14
N TRP A 16 0.78 -5.60 8.37
CA TRP A 16 0.09 -5.62 9.66
C TRP A 16 1.00 -6.13 10.79
N ASP A 17 1.72 -7.22 10.54
CA ASP A 17 2.68 -7.79 11.49
C ASP A 17 3.82 -6.80 11.80
N MET A 18 4.33 -6.09 10.80
CA MET A 18 5.36 -5.05 11.00
C MET A 18 4.83 -3.89 11.84
N ILE A 19 3.60 -3.43 11.60
CA ILE A 19 2.97 -2.36 12.38
C ILE A 19 2.76 -2.78 13.83
N GLU A 20 2.26 -3.99 14.09
CA GLU A 20 2.10 -4.47 15.46
C GLU A 20 3.42 -4.58 16.20
N ARG A 21 4.45 -5.12 15.55
CA ARG A 21 5.79 -5.23 16.16
C ARG A 21 6.38 -3.85 16.45
N GLN A 22 6.18 -2.88 15.55
CA GLN A 22 6.66 -1.51 15.73
C GLN A 22 6.09 -0.83 16.99
N LYS A 23 4.86 -1.18 17.40
CA LYS A 23 4.23 -0.63 18.61
C LYS A 23 4.96 -1.05 19.89
N SER A 24 5.58 -2.23 19.88
CA SER A 24 6.28 -2.78 21.05
C SER A 24 7.78 -2.48 21.04
N ALA A 25 8.40 -2.44 19.87
CA ALA A 25 9.83 -2.18 19.72
C ALA A 25 10.15 -1.59 18.34
N SER A 26 11.29 -0.90 18.22
CA SER A 26 11.76 -0.43 16.92
C SER A 26 11.96 -1.60 15.95
N LEU A 27 11.53 -1.41 14.70
CA LEU A 27 11.78 -2.37 13.64
C LEU A 27 13.27 -2.39 13.26
N PRO A 28 13.81 -3.56 12.87
CA PRO A 28 15.09 -3.64 12.17
C PRO A 28 15.12 -2.70 10.95
N PRO A 29 16.28 -2.15 10.58
CA PRO A 29 16.40 -1.22 9.45
C PRO A 29 15.78 -1.73 8.15
N ASP A 30 15.97 -3.02 7.84
CA ASP A 30 15.45 -3.63 6.61
C ASP A 30 13.92 -3.70 6.61
N GLU A 31 13.32 -4.08 7.74
CA GLU A 31 11.85 -4.12 7.88
C GLU A 31 11.24 -2.72 7.93
N LYS A 32 11.97 -1.74 8.48
CA LYS A 32 11.55 -0.35 8.40
C LYS A 32 11.57 0.14 6.95
N ALA A 33 12.63 -0.14 6.20
CA ALA A 33 12.70 0.21 4.77
C ALA A 33 11.61 -0.49 3.96
N GLU A 34 11.31 -1.76 4.27
CA GLU A 34 10.19 -2.51 3.68
C GLU A 34 8.85 -1.82 3.96
N LEU A 35 8.58 -1.44 5.21
CA LEU A 35 7.36 -0.75 5.61
C LEU A 35 7.23 0.63 4.95
N ASP A 36 8.32 1.39 4.89
CA ASP A 36 8.34 2.71 4.23
C ASP A 36 8.01 2.57 2.73
N LEU A 37 8.56 1.56 2.05
CA LEU A 37 8.24 1.26 0.65
C LEU A 37 6.76 0.88 0.46
N TYR A 38 6.18 0.09 1.38
CA TYR A 38 4.75 -0.24 1.31
C TYR A 38 3.87 1.01 1.40
N ILE A 39 4.22 1.96 2.28
CA ILE A 39 3.48 3.22 2.44
C ILE A 39 3.53 4.04 1.15
N GLU A 40 4.70 4.15 0.51
CA GLU A 40 4.86 4.86 -0.76
C GLU A 40 4.01 4.25 -1.88
N ILE A 41 4.05 2.93 -2.03
CA ILE A 41 3.26 2.20 -3.03
C ILE A 41 1.75 2.35 -2.76
N GLU A 42 1.33 2.29 -1.49
CA GLU A 42 -0.08 2.45 -1.11
C GLU A 42 -0.59 3.83 -1.53
N HIS A 43 0.17 4.88 -1.24
CA HIS A 43 -0.17 6.24 -1.63
C HIS A 43 -0.25 6.40 -3.15
N LEU A 44 0.75 5.89 -3.88
CA LEU A 44 0.77 5.90 -5.34
C LEU A 44 -0.46 5.20 -5.92
N MET A 45 -0.82 4.03 -5.38
CA MET A 45 -1.96 3.25 -5.86
C MET A 45 -3.30 3.92 -5.53
N ARG A 46 -3.41 4.68 -4.43
CA ARG A 46 -4.60 5.53 -4.17
C ARG A 46 -4.75 6.61 -5.23
N LEU A 47 -3.67 7.31 -5.55
CA LEU A 47 -3.68 8.36 -6.57
C LEU A 47 -4.02 7.79 -7.95
N ALA A 48 -3.32 6.72 -8.35
CA ALA A 48 -3.53 6.07 -9.64
C ALA A 48 -4.96 5.55 -9.80
N ARG A 49 -5.53 4.93 -8.76
CA ARG A 49 -6.92 4.46 -8.79
C ARG A 49 -7.92 5.61 -8.90
N THR A 50 -7.67 6.71 -8.20
CA THR A 50 -8.52 7.91 -8.27
C THR A 50 -8.50 8.50 -9.67
N ARG A 51 -7.31 8.64 -10.27
CA ARG A 51 -7.13 9.10 -11.65
C ARG A 51 -7.83 8.18 -12.65
N ALA A 52 -7.69 6.87 -12.50
CA ALA A 52 -8.32 5.90 -13.40
C ALA A 52 -9.85 5.98 -13.34
N ARG A 53 -10.44 6.14 -12.14
CA ARG A 53 -11.89 6.37 -12.01
C ARG A 53 -12.35 7.66 -12.68
N GLN A 54 -11.60 8.74 -12.57
CA GLN A 54 -11.91 10.00 -13.26
C GLN A 54 -11.92 9.80 -14.78
N LEU A 55 -10.90 9.12 -15.32
CA LEU A 55 -10.83 8.84 -16.75
C LEU A 55 -12.00 7.99 -17.24
N LEU A 56 -12.41 6.97 -16.47
CA LEU A 56 -13.59 6.17 -16.79
C LEU A 56 -14.90 7.00 -16.72
N ALA A 57 -15.03 7.90 -15.75
CA ALA A 57 -16.20 8.77 -15.63
C ALA A 57 -16.27 9.85 -16.74
N HIS A 58 -15.13 10.28 -17.28
CA HIS A 58 -15.05 11.26 -18.37
C HIS A 58 -15.00 10.64 -19.77
N GLY A 59 -14.78 9.33 -19.88
CA GLY A 59 -14.78 8.57 -21.14
C GLY A 59 -16.10 7.85 -21.44
N GLN A 60 -17.15 8.16 -20.67
CA GLN A 60 -18.55 7.76 -20.89
C GLN A 60 -19.33 8.92 -21.52
#